data_AF-A0A7W7KE75-F1
#
_entry.id   AF-A0A7W7KE75-F1
#
_cell.length_a   1.000
_cell.length_b   1.000
_cell.length_c   1.000
_cell.angle_alpha   90.00
_cell.angle_beta   90.00
_cell.angle_gamma   90.00
#
_symmetry.space_group_name_H-M   'P 1'
#
loop_
_entity.id
_entity.type
_entity.pdbx_description
1 polymer ?
#
loop_
_entity_poly.entity_id
_entity_poly.type
_entity_poly.pdbx_seq_one_letter_code
_entity_poly.pdbx_strand_id
1 'polypeptide(L)' 'MLRFRQMQTLQKFTSVHANVHNHFSLQRHLIDRETYKEHRSAALPEWRTLVG' A
#
# COMPACT_ATOMS: atom_id res chain seq x y z
N MET A 1 -10.06 -7.09 13.28
CA MET A 1 -9.21 -7.98 12.46
C MET A 1 -9.93 -9.31 12.34
N LEU A 2 -10.35 -9.70 11.12
CA LEU A 2 -10.95 -11.00 10.86
C LEU A 2 -10.04 -12.11 11.41
N ARG A 3 -10.63 -13.15 12.00
CA ARG A 3 -9.89 -14.21 12.68
C ARG A 3 -9.21 -15.12 11.64
N PHE A 4 -7.95 -14.84 11.33
CA PHE A 4 -7.08 -15.79 10.63
C PHE A 4 -6.90 -17.03 11.50
N ARG A 5 -7.14 -18.23 10.94
CA ARG A 5 -7.00 -19.50 11.67
C ARG A 5 -5.55 -19.86 11.99
N GLN A 6 -4.59 -19.33 11.21
CA GLN A 6 -3.17 -19.62 11.35
C GLN A 6 -2.34 -18.34 11.20
N MET A 7 -1.28 -18.21 11.99
CA MET A 7 -0.34 -17.08 11.92
C MET A 7 0.30 -16.93 10.54
N GLN A 8 0.62 -18.03 9.87
CA GLN A 8 1.22 -18.00 8.54
C GLN A 8 0.29 -17.32 7.51
N THR A 9 -1.02 -17.57 7.60
CA THR A 9 -2.01 -16.94 6.70
C THR A 9 -2.19 -15.45 6.99
N LEU A 10 -2.15 -15.07 8.28
CA LEU A 10 -2.12 -13.67 8.68
C LEU A 10 -0.89 -12.97 8.11
N GLN A 11 0.30 -13.54 8.29
CA GLN A 11 1.56 -12.95 7.83
C GLN A 11 1.61 -12.74 6.32
N LYS A 12 1.15 -13.72 5.54
CA LYS A 12 1.07 -13.61 4.06
C LYS A 12 0.11 -12.50 3.65
N PHE A 13 -1.03 -12.40 4.32
CA PHE A 13 -2.00 -11.34 4.03
C PHE A 13 -1.45 -9.96 4.43
N THR A 14 -0.89 -9.84 5.63
CA THR A 14 -0.41 -8.56 6.14
C THR A 14 0.80 -8.05 5.39
N SER A 15 1.71 -8.91 4.91
CA SER A 15 2.86 -8.48 4.12
C SER A 15 2.43 -7.81 2.80
N VAL A 16 1.51 -8.44 2.07
CA VAL A 16 0.96 -7.88 0.82
C VAL A 16 0.15 -6.61 1.11
N HIS A 17 -0.74 -6.65 2.10
CA HIS A 17 -1.55 -5.48 2.47
C HIS A 17 -0.69 -4.29 2.91
N ALA A 18 0.34 -4.53 3.73
CA ALA A 18 1.24 -3.49 4.19
C ALA A 18 2.05 -2.89 3.03
N ASN A 19 2.52 -3.71 2.08
CA ASN A 19 3.25 -3.22 0.92
C ASN A 19 2.40 -2.26 0.08
N VAL A 20 1.15 -2.66 -0.25
CA VAL A 20 0.21 -1.82 -0.99
C VAL A 20 -0.10 -0.53 -0.21
N HIS A 21 -0.42 -0.66 1.08
CA HIS A 21 -0.73 0.51 1.91
C HIS A 21 0.43 1.51 1.99
N ASN A 22 1.65 1.01 2.16
CA ASN A 22 2.86 1.83 2.24
C ASN A 22 3.17 2.51 0.91
N HIS A 23 3.01 1.83 -0.22
CA HIS A 23 3.24 2.40 -1.55
C HIS A 23 2.32 3.61 -1.82
N PHE A 24 1.02 3.50 -1.52
CA PHE A 24 0.07 4.60 -1.70
C PHE A 24 0.11 5.68 -0.60
N SER A 25 0.75 5.38 0.53
CA SER A 25 0.88 6.30 1.68
C SER A 25 2.32 6.79 1.88
N LEU A 26 3.16 6.60 0.87
CA LEU A 26 4.58 6.93 0.93
C LEU A 26 4.77 8.39 1.33
N GLN A 27 5.59 8.61 2.35
CA GLN A 27 5.99 9.94 2.84
C GLN A 27 4.83 10.86 3.25
N ARG A 28 3.59 10.37 3.44
CA ARG A 28 2.39 11.18 3.73
C ARG A 28 2.56 12.26 4.81
N HIS A 29 3.42 12.02 5.80
CA HIS A 29 3.68 12.93 6.92
C HIS A 29 4.99 13.73 6.80
N LEU A 30 5.77 13.49 5.74
CA LEU A 30 7.07 14.11 5.50
C LEU A 30 7.03 15.15 4.37
N ILE A 31 5.99 15.11 3.52
CA ILE A 31 5.79 16.03 2.40
C ILE A 31 4.46 16.77 2.55
N ASP A 32 4.32 17.89 1.83
CA ASP A 32 3.07 18.64 1.81
C ASP A 32 1.94 17.86 1.09
N ARG A 33 0.72 18.37 1.23
CA ARG A 33 -0.48 17.71 0.73
C ARG A 33 -0.54 17.63 -0.80
N GLU A 34 -0.02 18.63 -1.51
CA GLU A 34 -0.06 18.68 -2.96
C GLU A 34 0.91 17.65 -3.55
N THR A 35 2.17 17.68 -3.11
CA THR A 35 3.19 16.70 -3.48
C THR A 35 2.74 15.26 -3.15
N TYR A 36 2.10 15.05 -2.00
CA TYR A 36 1.52 13.73 -1.66
C TYR A 36 0.44 13.27 -2.65
N LYS A 37 -0.43 14.18 -3.11
CA LYS A 37 -1.47 13.85 -4.09
C LYS A 37 -0.88 13.47 -5.44
N GLU A 38 0.19 14.14 -5.85
CA GLU A 38 0.90 13.84 -7.11
C GLU A 38 1.52 12.44 -7.04
N HIS A 39 2.30 12.14 -6.01
CA HIS A 39 2.88 10.82 -5.83
C HIS A 39 1.83 9.71 -5.76
N ARG A 40 0.74 9.93 -5.02
CA ARG A 40 -0.36 8.96 -4.96
C ARG A 40 -1.03 8.75 -6.33
N SER A 41 -1.12 9.78 -7.15
CA SER A 41 -1.68 9.68 -8.50
C SER A 41 -0.74 8.94 -9.46
N ALA A 42 0.57 9.13 -9.32
CA ALA A 42 1.61 8.41 -10.07
C ALA A 42 1.73 6.93 -9.66
N ALA A 43 1.48 6.59 -8.39
CA ALA A 43 1.48 5.20 -7.91
C ALA A 43 0.38 4.33 -8.55
N LEU A 44 -0.72 4.92 -9.02
CA LEU A 44 -1.84 4.16 -9.59
C LEU A 44 -1.53 3.47 -10.93
N PRO A 45 -0.93 4.14 -11.95
CA PRO A 45 -0.52 3.47 -13.17
C PRO A 45 0.58 2.42 -12.92
N GLU A 46 1.53 2.68 -12.02
CA GLU A 46 2.53 1.68 -11.60
C GLU A 46 1.86 0.42 -11.03
N TRP A 47 0.88 0.60 -10.14
CA TRP A 47 0.10 -0.51 -9.61
C TRP A 47 -0.66 -1.27 -10.70
N ARG A 48 -1.28 -0.56 -11.66
CA ARG A 48 -1.99 -1.20 -12.78
C ARG A 48 -1.06 -2.04 -13.66
N THR A 49 0.19 -1.63 -13.86
CA THR A 49 1.17 -2.44 -14.60
C THR A 49 1.62 -3.70 -13.86
N LEU A 50 1.48 -3.74 -12.52
CA LEU A 50 1.84 -4.91 -11.71
C LEU A 50 0.69 -5.91 -11.56
N VAL A 51 -0.56 -5.46 -11.72
CA VAL A 51 -1.77 -6.27 -11.54
C VAL A 51 -2.41 -6.71 -12.86
N GLY A 52 -2.16 -5.98 -13.95
CA GLY A 52 -2.57 -6.35 -15.31
C GLY A 52 -1.65 -7.41 -15.92
#